data_AF-A0A1Q4V5N7-F1
#
_entry.id   AF-A0A1Q4V5N7-F1
#
_cell.length_a   1.000
_cell.length_b   1.000
_cell.length_c   1.000
_cell.angle_alpha   90.00
_cell.angle_beta   90.00
_cell.angle_gamma   90.00
#
_symmetry.space_group_name_H-M   'P 1'
#
loop_
_entity.id
_entity.type
_entity.pdbx_description
1 polymer ?
#
loop_
_entity_poly.entity_id
_entity_poly.type
_entity_poly.pdbx_seq_one_letter_code
_entity_poly.pdbx_strand_id
1 'polypeptide(L)'
;MPPPTPGPEPTPVARPTQAPRPTAQVSRTAAVLVLLLLAALIPLLGPSAALSGTGEDPAPGTAGIGLLRTVMFAALAVQAGEVLGGWLIRRVPQAPEDVPRAWSGYAAWAGTVAALGLASVVATGNLVPSKLSDMDIGGLYQSRDGALALIEVNAFVAAGLLARSRRPVVRALPLAAVVVAEALRAHPVTELRPMVGAGLTLVHLLCASLWAGGLLYAVRAGWRWRVSAPRAGAALLALYARVAALLIAGVTATGLVSTLRRMPPDTLFEQLRTTSYGRVLLAKVLLMVAVAALALAARQRLRRRDRRRGRRSRQAADALHAFVPARVEVALLGLVVAVSALLTALPVPIRWGALWW
;
A
#
# COMPACT_ATOMS: atom_id res chain seq x y z
N MET A 1 -41.64 49.98 -50.15
CA MET A 1 -41.53 49.63 -48.72
C MET A 1 -40.29 48.76 -48.54
N PRO A 2 -39.22 49.27 -47.91
CA PRO A 2 -38.06 48.45 -47.57
C PRO A 2 -38.34 47.59 -46.31
N PRO A 3 -37.69 46.42 -46.15
CA PRO A 3 -37.86 45.58 -44.97
C PRO A 3 -37.18 46.18 -43.73
N PRO A 4 -37.66 45.86 -42.52
CA PRO A 4 -37.10 46.39 -41.27
C PRO A 4 -35.71 45.79 -40.99
N THR A 5 -34.79 46.65 -40.54
CA THR A 5 -33.45 46.29 -40.09
C THR A 5 -33.50 45.44 -38.81
N PRO A 6 -32.71 44.35 -38.71
CA PRO A 6 -32.62 43.55 -37.49
C PRO A 6 -31.93 44.34 -36.37
N GLY A 7 -32.53 44.32 -35.18
CA GLY A 7 -31.97 44.95 -33.97
C GLY A 7 -30.70 44.24 -33.46
N PRO A 8 -29.90 44.91 -32.61
CA PRO A 8 -28.62 44.40 -32.15
C PRO A 8 -28.78 43.11 -31.32
N GLU A 9 -27.96 42.13 -31.65
CA GLU A 9 -27.90 40.82 -30.99
C GLU A 9 -27.40 40.96 -29.53
N PRO A 10 -28.05 40.33 -28.54
CA PRO A 10 -27.64 40.46 -27.15
C PRO A 10 -26.27 39.80 -26.93
N THR A 11 -25.30 40.59 -26.46
CA THR A 11 -23.97 40.13 -26.05
C THR A 11 -24.05 38.97 -25.05
N PRO A 12 -23.28 37.88 -25.25
CA PRO A 12 -23.31 36.73 -24.35
C PRO A 12 -22.77 37.12 -22.97
N VAL A 13 -23.64 37.08 -21.97
CA VAL A 13 -23.27 37.31 -20.57
C VAL A 13 -22.24 36.25 -20.14
N ALA A 14 -21.01 36.69 -19.88
CA ALA A 14 -19.94 35.84 -19.38
C ALA A 14 -20.37 35.19 -18.05
N ARG A 15 -20.46 33.86 -18.01
CA ARG A 15 -20.76 33.14 -16.76
C ARG A 15 -19.62 33.36 -15.77
N PRO A 16 -19.89 33.68 -14.50
CA PRO A 16 -18.85 33.82 -13.50
C PRO A 16 -18.11 32.49 -13.34
N THR A 17 -16.80 32.52 -13.50
CA THR A 17 -15.90 31.42 -13.11
C THR A 17 -16.03 31.22 -11.60
N GLN A 18 -16.75 30.16 -11.20
CA GLN A 18 -16.88 29.79 -9.79
C GLN A 18 -15.49 29.42 -9.24
N ALA A 19 -14.97 30.27 -8.35
CA ALA A 19 -13.79 29.97 -7.56
C ALA A 19 -14.05 28.72 -6.69
N PRO A 20 -13.05 27.84 -6.49
CA PRO A 20 -13.19 26.65 -5.66
C PRO A 20 -13.55 27.04 -4.21
N ARG A 21 -14.60 26.43 -3.63
CA ARG A 21 -15.02 26.71 -2.25
C ARG A 21 -13.93 26.29 -1.23
N PRO A 22 -13.53 27.18 -0.30
CA PRO A 22 -12.44 26.95 0.68
C PRO A 22 -12.63 25.71 1.58
N THR A 23 -13.88 25.37 1.91
CA THR A 23 -14.24 24.28 2.84
C THR A 23 -13.87 22.88 2.34
N ALA A 24 -13.83 22.67 1.03
CA ALA A 24 -13.45 21.39 0.42
C ALA A 24 -11.93 21.15 0.43
N GLN A 25 -11.12 22.19 0.60
CA GLN A 25 -9.66 22.10 0.64
C GLN A 25 -9.13 21.85 2.05
N VAL A 26 -9.75 22.48 3.05
CA VAL A 26 -9.45 22.27 4.48
C VAL A 26 -9.74 20.82 4.89
N SER A 27 -10.89 20.27 4.49
CA SER A 27 -11.27 18.87 4.80
C SER A 27 -10.34 17.82 4.17
N ARG A 28 -9.80 18.08 2.97
CA ARG A 28 -8.83 17.19 2.32
C ARG A 28 -7.48 17.22 3.00
N THR A 29 -7.02 18.41 3.39
CA THR A 29 -5.75 18.60 4.09
C THR A 29 -5.80 17.91 5.45
N ALA A 30 -6.89 18.09 6.20
CA ALA A 30 -7.12 17.40 7.46
C ALA A 30 -7.12 15.87 7.30
N ALA A 31 -7.82 15.33 6.30
CA ALA A 31 -7.84 13.88 6.05
C ALA A 31 -6.45 13.31 5.71
N VAL A 32 -5.66 14.02 4.90
CA VAL A 32 -4.28 13.61 4.59
C VAL A 32 -3.41 13.67 5.84
N LEU A 33 -3.52 14.73 6.64
CA LEU A 33 -2.78 14.86 7.90
C LEU A 33 -3.14 13.75 8.88
N VAL A 34 -4.42 13.38 9.02
CA VAL A 34 -4.84 12.25 9.85
C VAL A 34 -4.25 10.93 9.34
N LEU A 35 -4.22 10.70 8.03
CA LEU A 35 -3.63 9.48 7.48
C LEU A 35 -2.11 9.42 7.67
N LEU A 36 -1.43 10.55 7.49
CA LEU A 36 0.01 10.66 7.77
C LEU A 36 0.29 10.45 9.26
N LEU A 37 -0.53 11.05 10.11
CA LEU A 37 -0.45 10.89 11.56
C LEU A 37 -0.67 9.43 11.95
N LEU A 38 -1.69 8.74 11.42
CA LEU A 38 -1.91 7.32 11.69
C LEU A 38 -0.76 6.46 11.17
N ALA A 39 -0.26 6.73 9.96
CA ALA A 39 0.88 6.01 9.39
C ALA A 39 2.17 6.21 10.20
N ALA A 40 2.31 7.31 10.93
CA ALA A 40 3.43 7.56 11.85
C ALA A 40 3.18 7.01 13.26
N LEU A 41 1.99 7.21 13.82
CA LEU A 41 1.65 6.81 15.19
C LEU A 41 1.57 5.29 15.34
N ILE A 42 1.11 4.56 14.33
CA ILE A 42 0.97 3.10 14.43
C ILE A 42 2.32 2.42 14.58
N PRO A 43 3.35 2.72 13.77
CA PRO A 43 4.67 2.16 14.00
C PRO A 43 5.35 2.71 15.27
N LEU A 44 5.10 3.97 15.65
CA LEU A 44 5.75 4.59 16.81
C LEU A 44 5.18 4.15 18.16
N LEU A 45 3.85 4.02 18.26
CA LEU A 45 3.14 3.71 19.50
C LEU A 45 2.56 2.29 19.53
N GLY A 46 2.38 1.68 18.37
CA GLY A 46 1.84 0.33 18.24
C GLY A 46 2.66 -0.74 18.95
N PRO A 47 4.01 -0.72 18.95
CA PRO A 47 4.80 -1.68 19.73
C PRO A 47 4.50 -1.59 21.23
N SER A 48 4.55 -0.38 21.80
CA SER A 48 4.29 -0.16 23.22
C SER A 48 2.87 -0.56 23.63
N ALA A 49 1.87 -0.27 22.78
CA ALA A 49 0.49 -0.67 23.02
C ALA A 49 0.25 -2.19 22.86
N ALA A 50 1.02 -2.85 21.99
CA ALA A 50 0.95 -4.30 21.79
C ALA A 50 1.62 -5.08 22.91
N LEU A 51 2.75 -4.57 23.43
CA LEU A 51 3.54 -5.17 24.51
C LEU A 51 2.95 -4.89 25.91
N SER A 52 2.10 -3.88 26.06
CA SER A 52 1.52 -3.53 27.36
C SER A 52 0.75 -4.71 27.97
N GLY A 53 1.21 -5.20 29.12
CA GLY A 53 0.59 -6.29 29.86
C GLY A 53 0.87 -7.70 29.32
N THR A 54 1.76 -7.87 28.33
CA THR A 54 2.15 -9.20 27.84
C THR A 54 3.37 -9.77 28.56
N GLY A 55 4.15 -8.94 29.25
CA GLY A 55 5.41 -9.34 29.88
C GLY A 55 6.55 -9.58 28.88
N GLU A 56 6.36 -9.24 27.61
CA GLU A 56 7.39 -9.34 26.56
C GLU A 56 8.23 -8.06 26.51
N ASP A 57 9.55 -8.22 26.41
CA ASP A 57 10.46 -7.08 26.27
C ASP A 57 10.54 -6.59 24.82
N PRO A 58 10.45 -5.26 24.58
CA PRO A 58 10.66 -4.71 23.25
C PRO A 58 12.10 -4.93 22.79
N ALA A 59 12.27 -5.35 21.54
CA ALA A 59 13.58 -5.27 20.90
C ALA A 59 14.03 -3.79 20.81
N PRO A 60 15.33 -3.48 20.96
CA PRO A 60 15.83 -2.12 20.82
C PRO A 60 15.41 -1.50 19.48
N GLY A 61 14.90 -0.27 19.48
CA GLY A 61 14.56 0.46 18.26
C GLY A 61 13.31 -0.01 17.51
N THR A 62 12.49 -0.91 18.07
CA THR A 62 11.29 -1.48 17.43
C THR A 62 10.40 -0.44 16.74
N ALA A 63 10.14 0.69 17.41
CA ALA A 63 9.32 1.78 16.89
C ALA A 63 9.92 2.46 15.64
N GLY A 64 11.23 2.76 15.68
CA GLY A 64 11.95 3.37 14.56
C GLY A 64 12.06 2.43 13.36
N ILE A 65 12.37 1.16 13.61
CA ILE A 65 12.43 0.12 12.58
C ILE A 65 11.06 -0.07 11.92
N GLY A 66 9.98 -0.13 12.71
CA GLY A 66 8.62 -0.22 12.20
C GLY A 66 8.25 0.96 11.30
N LEU A 67 8.64 2.18 11.68
CA LEU A 67 8.39 3.38 10.89
C LEU A 67 9.14 3.32 9.55
N LEU A 68 10.43 2.99 9.57
CA LEU A 68 11.24 2.86 8.36
C LEU A 68 10.67 1.78 7.42
N ARG A 69 10.28 0.62 7.93
CA ARG A 69 9.64 -0.43 7.13
C ARG A 69 8.30 0.02 6.54
N THR A 70 7.52 0.79 7.30
CA THR A 70 6.26 1.36 6.79
C THR A 70 6.51 2.27 5.59
N VAL A 71 7.50 3.16 5.70
CA VAL A 71 7.88 4.06 4.59
C VAL A 71 8.40 3.26 3.40
N MET A 72 9.26 2.26 3.63
CA MET A 72 9.81 1.41 2.57
C MET A 72 8.72 0.64 1.82
N PHE A 73 7.79 0.00 2.53
CA PHE A 73 6.68 -0.74 1.91
C PHE A 73 5.67 0.17 1.21
N ALA A 74 5.41 1.36 1.75
CA ALA A 74 4.57 2.35 1.08
C ALA A 74 5.23 2.84 -0.22
N ALA A 75 6.54 3.11 -0.20
CA ALA A 75 7.31 3.48 -1.39
C ALA A 75 7.29 2.38 -2.46
N LEU A 76 7.46 1.12 -2.05
CA LEU A 76 7.34 -0.04 -2.94
C LEU A 76 5.92 -0.14 -3.53
N ALA A 77 4.88 -0.03 -2.69
CA ALA A 77 3.49 -0.11 -3.13
C ALA A 77 3.14 0.98 -4.14
N VAL A 78 3.51 2.24 -3.88
CA VAL A 78 3.26 3.35 -4.82
C VAL A 78 3.88 3.07 -6.19
N GLN A 79 5.13 2.62 -6.23
CA GLN A 79 5.83 2.32 -7.49
C GLN A 79 5.26 1.10 -8.21
N ALA A 80 5.00 0.00 -7.49
CA ALA A 80 4.36 -1.20 -8.04
C ALA A 80 2.96 -0.89 -8.60
N GLY A 81 2.23 -0.01 -7.91
CA GLY A 81 0.93 0.50 -8.34
C GLY A 81 0.97 1.27 -9.65
N GLU A 82 1.99 2.08 -9.89
CA GLU A 82 2.16 2.79 -11.16
C GLU A 82 2.49 1.85 -12.32
N VAL A 83 3.30 0.81 -12.07
CA VAL A 83 3.60 -0.23 -13.06
C VAL A 83 2.34 -1.01 -13.44
N LEU A 84 1.61 -1.53 -12.44
CA LEU A 84 0.36 -2.24 -12.65
C LEU A 84 -0.70 -1.34 -13.29
N GLY A 85 -0.84 -0.12 -12.80
CA GLY A 85 -1.78 0.88 -13.28
C GLY A 85 -1.58 1.24 -14.74
N GLY A 86 -0.33 1.48 -15.15
CA GLY A 86 0.02 1.72 -16.55
C GLY A 86 -0.28 0.51 -17.45
N TRP A 87 -0.13 -0.72 -16.95
CA TRP A 87 -0.54 -1.91 -17.68
C TRP A 87 -2.07 -2.05 -17.78
N LEU A 88 -2.81 -1.74 -16.71
CA LEU A 88 -4.28 -1.78 -16.70
C LEU A 88 -4.89 -0.75 -17.64
N ILE A 89 -4.38 0.49 -17.64
CA ILE A 89 -4.88 1.58 -18.50
C ILE A 89 -4.82 1.19 -19.98
N ARG A 90 -3.76 0.53 -20.42
CA ARG A 90 -3.61 0.06 -21.82
C ARG A 90 -4.67 -0.96 -22.23
N ARG A 91 -5.36 -1.58 -21.28
CA ARG A 91 -6.45 -2.54 -21.53
C ARG A 91 -7.83 -1.91 -21.44
N VAL A 92 -7.93 -0.62 -21.13
CA VAL A 92 -9.19 0.11 -21.08
C VAL A 92 -9.45 0.74 -22.45
N PRO A 93 -10.56 0.41 -23.12
CA PRO A 93 -10.94 1.04 -24.38
C PRO A 93 -11.14 2.55 -24.21
N GLN A 94 -10.66 3.34 -25.17
CA GLN A 94 -10.83 4.80 -25.17
C GLN A 94 -10.29 5.47 -23.89
N ALA A 95 -9.20 4.92 -23.32
CA ALA A 95 -8.55 5.52 -22.18
C ALA A 95 -7.98 6.91 -22.56
N PRO A 96 -8.31 7.98 -21.80
CA PRO A 96 -7.74 9.29 -22.06
C PRO A 96 -6.22 9.30 -21.90
N GLU A 97 -5.55 10.13 -22.71
CA GLU A 97 -4.11 10.37 -22.58
C GLU A 97 -3.75 11.07 -21.26
N ASP A 98 -4.72 11.76 -20.66
CA ASP A 98 -4.56 12.51 -19.42
C ASP A 98 -4.44 11.59 -18.19
N VAL A 99 -3.26 11.00 -17.99
CA VAL A 99 -2.95 10.08 -16.88
C VAL A 99 -2.51 10.83 -15.60
N PRO A 100 -2.65 10.22 -14.40
CA PRO A 100 -2.15 10.81 -13.16
C PRO A 100 -0.64 11.08 -13.22
N ARG A 101 -0.21 12.20 -12.60
CA ARG A 101 1.22 12.52 -12.43
C ARG A 101 1.94 11.41 -11.66
N ALA A 102 3.10 10.98 -12.14
CA ALA A 102 3.91 9.98 -11.46
C ALA A 102 4.38 10.48 -10.08
N TRP A 103 4.25 9.62 -9.08
CA TRP A 103 4.78 9.74 -7.71
C TRP A 103 6.01 8.84 -7.51
N SER A 104 6.36 7.99 -8.48
CA SER A 104 7.52 7.09 -8.42
C SER A 104 8.83 7.77 -8.04
N GLY A 105 9.10 9.00 -8.52
CA GLY A 105 10.31 9.74 -8.12
C GLY A 105 10.36 10.08 -6.62
N TYR A 106 9.25 10.57 -6.05
CA TYR A 106 9.15 10.84 -4.62
C TYR A 106 9.17 9.56 -3.79
N ALA A 107 8.49 8.52 -4.27
CA ALA A 107 8.47 7.21 -3.62
C ALA A 107 9.86 6.56 -3.62
N ALA A 108 10.63 6.65 -4.71
CA ALA A 108 11.99 6.14 -4.79
C ALA A 108 12.92 6.84 -3.79
N TRP A 109 12.82 8.16 -3.64
CA TRP A 109 13.57 8.90 -2.63
C TRP A 109 13.18 8.48 -1.21
N ALA A 110 11.88 8.43 -0.90
CA ALA A 110 11.41 7.99 0.41
C ALA A 110 11.85 6.55 0.73
N GLY A 111 11.78 5.64 -0.24
CA GLY A 111 12.26 4.26 -0.13
C GLY A 111 13.77 4.18 0.07
N THR A 112 14.55 5.01 -0.64
CA THR A 112 16.01 5.08 -0.48
C THR A 112 16.39 5.53 0.92
N VAL A 113 15.78 6.60 1.43
CA VAL A 113 16.02 7.11 2.79
C VAL A 113 15.64 6.07 3.84
N ALA A 114 14.48 5.42 3.66
CA ALA A 114 14.04 4.37 4.58
C ALA A 114 14.98 3.15 4.57
N ALA A 115 15.41 2.69 3.39
CA ALA A 115 16.34 1.59 3.23
C ALA A 115 17.73 1.92 3.80
N LEU A 116 18.21 3.16 3.63
CA LEU A 116 19.45 3.64 4.28
C LEU A 116 19.33 3.64 5.80
N GLY A 117 18.20 4.09 6.33
CA GLY A 117 17.91 4.01 7.77
C GLY A 117 17.94 2.56 8.27
N LEU A 118 17.31 1.63 7.55
CA LEU A 118 17.34 0.20 7.90
C LEU A 118 18.74 -0.39 7.77
N ALA A 119 19.52 -0.03 6.75
CA ALA A 119 20.90 -0.46 6.58
C ALA A 119 21.79 0.07 7.73
N SER A 120 21.57 1.30 8.20
CA SER A 120 22.30 1.84 9.35
C SER A 120 22.03 1.07 10.64
N VAL A 121 20.80 0.57 10.84
CA VAL A 121 20.43 -0.31 11.97
C VAL A 121 21.10 -1.67 11.85
N VAL A 122 21.24 -2.21 10.63
CA VAL A 122 21.96 -3.48 10.42
C VAL A 122 23.46 -3.28 10.71
N ALA A 123 24.04 -2.14 10.32
CA ALA A 123 25.46 -1.81 10.53
C ALA A 123 25.85 -1.66 12.01
N THR A 124 24.88 -1.49 12.91
CA THR A 124 25.05 -1.38 14.37
C THR A 124 24.62 -2.64 15.12
N GLY A 125 24.50 -3.78 14.43
CA GLY A 125 24.09 -5.04 15.05
C GLY A 125 22.61 -5.08 15.47
N ASN A 126 21.74 -4.41 14.71
CA ASN A 126 20.30 -4.26 14.97
C ASN A 126 19.95 -3.33 16.16
N LEU A 127 20.84 -2.38 16.48
CA LEU A 127 20.60 -1.32 17.45
C LEU A 127 20.36 0.02 16.73
N VAL A 128 19.71 0.99 17.37
CA VAL A 128 19.59 2.33 16.78
C VAL A 128 20.93 3.06 16.93
N PRO A 129 21.58 3.51 15.83
CA PRO A 129 22.85 4.23 15.91
C PRO A 129 22.71 5.54 16.71
N SER A 130 23.64 5.77 17.63
CA SER A 130 23.72 7.03 18.39
C SER A 130 24.78 7.97 17.81
N LYS A 131 25.84 7.41 17.22
CA LYS A 131 26.95 8.12 16.56
C LYS A 131 27.36 7.39 15.29
N LEU A 132 27.98 8.12 14.35
CA LEU A 132 28.54 7.53 13.12
C LEU A 132 29.67 6.52 13.39
N SER A 133 30.42 6.71 14.48
CA SER A 133 31.48 5.79 14.92
C SER A 133 30.96 4.42 15.36
N ASP A 134 29.66 4.30 15.64
CA ASP A 134 29.03 3.05 16.07
C ASP A 134 28.73 2.12 14.88
N MET A 135 28.85 2.62 13.64
CA MET A 135 28.47 1.91 12.43
C MET A 135 29.64 1.11 11.86
N ASP A 136 29.50 -0.22 11.82
CA ASP A 136 30.42 -1.09 11.09
C ASP A 136 30.00 -1.20 9.62
N ILE A 137 30.42 -0.21 8.82
CA ILE A 137 30.16 -0.19 7.37
C ILE A 137 30.85 -1.38 6.69
N GLY A 138 31.99 -1.84 7.19
CA GLY A 138 32.69 -3.02 6.67
C GLY A 138 31.86 -4.29 6.87
N GLY A 139 31.23 -4.42 8.03
CA GLY A 139 30.32 -5.51 8.39
C GLY A 139 29.06 -5.61 7.50
N LEU A 140 28.62 -4.50 6.89
CA LEU A 140 27.51 -4.54 5.93
C LEU A 140 27.85 -5.37 4.68
N TYR A 141 29.08 -5.31 4.19
CA TYR A 141 29.49 -6.08 3.01
C TYR A 141 29.83 -7.52 3.33
N GLN A 142 30.18 -7.81 4.58
CA GLN A 142 30.58 -9.14 5.04
C GLN A 142 29.41 -9.97 5.54
N SER A 143 28.29 -9.33 5.91
CA SER A 143 27.09 -10.00 6.38
C SER A 143 26.04 -10.17 5.28
N ARG A 144 25.32 -11.29 5.30
CA ARG A 144 24.18 -11.54 4.39
C ARG A 144 23.12 -10.46 4.52
N ASP A 145 22.76 -10.10 5.75
CA ASP A 145 21.68 -9.15 5.99
C ASP A 145 22.08 -7.72 5.60
N GLY A 146 23.36 -7.36 5.77
CA GLY A 146 23.92 -6.11 5.26
C GLY A 146 23.93 -6.07 3.73
N ALA A 147 24.34 -7.15 3.06
CA ALA A 147 24.31 -7.24 1.60
C ALA A 147 22.89 -7.11 1.04
N LEU A 148 21.90 -7.76 1.67
CA LEU A 148 20.49 -7.62 1.29
C LEU A 148 19.96 -6.20 1.52
N ALA A 149 20.32 -5.55 2.63
CA ALA A 149 19.96 -4.16 2.88
C ALA A 149 20.57 -3.21 1.83
N LEU A 150 21.82 -3.44 1.42
CA LEU A 150 22.45 -2.69 0.34
C LEU A 150 21.76 -2.91 -1.01
N ILE A 151 21.29 -4.13 -1.30
CA ILE A 151 20.47 -4.40 -2.50
C ILE A 151 19.18 -3.59 -2.46
N GLU A 152 18.47 -3.52 -1.33
CA GLU A 152 17.27 -2.71 -1.17
C GLU A 152 17.54 -1.22 -1.46
N VAL A 153 18.62 -0.66 -0.89
CA VAL A 153 19.04 0.74 -1.14
C VAL A 153 19.30 0.98 -2.62
N ASN A 154 20.16 0.18 -3.24
CA ASN A 154 20.53 0.34 -4.64
C ASN A 154 19.33 0.15 -5.58
N ALA A 155 18.43 -0.78 -5.24
CA ALA A 155 17.22 -1.03 -6.00
C ALA A 155 16.25 0.16 -5.96
N PHE A 156 16.08 0.85 -4.81
CA PHE A 156 15.28 2.08 -4.76
C PHE A 156 15.91 3.23 -5.55
N VAL A 157 17.23 3.39 -5.50
CA VAL A 157 17.95 4.38 -6.34
C VAL A 157 17.73 4.07 -7.82
N ALA A 158 17.93 2.82 -8.24
CA ALA A 158 17.69 2.38 -9.60
C ALA A 158 16.22 2.57 -10.02
N ALA A 159 15.25 2.32 -9.13
CA ALA A 159 13.84 2.56 -9.39
C ALA A 159 13.56 4.04 -9.68
N GLY A 160 14.20 4.96 -8.93
CA GLY A 160 14.09 6.41 -9.16
C GLY A 160 14.67 6.84 -10.51
N LEU A 161 15.86 6.33 -10.86
CA LEU A 161 16.50 6.60 -12.16
C LEU A 161 15.66 6.05 -13.33
N LEU A 162 15.08 4.86 -13.15
CA LEU A 162 14.31 4.18 -14.18
C LEU A 162 12.82 4.57 -14.20
N ALA A 163 12.36 5.40 -13.26
CA ALA A 163 10.95 5.78 -13.10
C ALA A 163 10.32 6.36 -14.39
N ARG A 164 11.13 7.05 -15.21
CA ARG A 164 10.71 7.65 -16.48
C ARG A 164 10.91 6.77 -17.71
N SER A 165 11.40 5.54 -17.53
CA SER A 165 11.58 4.61 -18.65
C SER A 165 10.24 4.25 -19.29
N ARG A 166 10.20 4.24 -20.63
CA ARG A 166 9.02 3.81 -21.40
C ARG A 166 8.79 2.30 -21.32
N ARG A 167 9.80 1.51 -20.92
CA ARG A 167 9.72 0.04 -20.83
C ARG A 167 9.20 -0.37 -19.45
N PRO A 168 8.02 -1.02 -19.35
CA PRO A 168 7.43 -1.40 -18.05
C PRO A 168 8.28 -2.44 -17.32
N VAL A 169 8.91 -3.37 -18.04
CA VAL A 169 9.79 -4.41 -17.47
C VAL A 169 10.96 -3.78 -16.73
N VAL A 170 11.60 -2.77 -17.33
CA VAL A 170 12.75 -2.06 -16.74
C VAL A 170 12.37 -1.35 -15.44
N ARG A 171 11.13 -0.85 -15.32
CA ARG A 171 10.62 -0.25 -14.07
C ARG A 171 10.29 -1.29 -13.00
N ALA A 172 9.94 -2.51 -13.40
CA ALA A 172 9.58 -3.59 -12.48
C ALA A 172 10.81 -4.27 -11.87
N LEU A 173 11.94 -4.33 -12.59
CA LEU A 173 13.14 -5.04 -12.14
C LEU A 173 13.68 -4.57 -10.78
N PRO A 174 13.87 -3.26 -10.52
CA PRO A 174 14.35 -2.83 -9.21
C PRO A 174 13.34 -3.13 -8.10
N LEU A 175 12.04 -3.02 -8.38
CA LEU A 175 11.00 -3.34 -7.39
C LEU A 175 10.99 -4.84 -7.05
N ALA A 176 11.23 -5.70 -8.04
CA ALA A 176 11.38 -7.14 -7.82
C ALA A 176 12.62 -7.43 -6.96
N ALA A 177 13.73 -6.72 -7.18
CA ALA A 177 14.93 -6.84 -6.35
C ALA A 177 14.67 -6.47 -4.88
N VAL A 178 13.95 -5.37 -4.62
CA VAL A 178 13.52 -5.00 -3.25
C VAL A 178 12.71 -6.11 -2.61
N VAL A 179 11.73 -6.68 -3.33
CA VAL A 179 10.85 -7.71 -2.78
C VAL A 179 11.60 -9.02 -2.49
N VAL A 180 12.51 -9.43 -3.37
CA VAL A 180 13.35 -10.60 -3.16
C VAL A 180 14.30 -10.39 -1.99
N ALA A 181 14.97 -9.23 -1.94
CA ALA A 181 15.91 -8.92 -0.87
C ALA A 181 15.23 -8.93 0.49
N GLU A 182 14.09 -8.26 0.60
CA GLU A 182 13.30 -8.21 1.82
C GLU A 182 12.77 -9.58 2.23
N ALA A 183 12.30 -10.39 1.27
CA ALA A 183 11.81 -11.74 1.55
C ALA A 183 12.89 -12.66 2.10
N LEU A 184 14.12 -12.56 1.58
CA LEU A 184 15.28 -13.28 2.09
C LEU A 184 15.73 -12.74 3.45
N ARG A 185 15.70 -11.42 3.64
CA ARG A 185 16.13 -10.76 4.88
C ARG A 185 15.18 -11.04 6.05
N ALA A 186 13.89 -11.20 5.79
CA ALA A 186 12.88 -11.53 6.80
C ALA A 186 13.02 -12.96 7.37
N HIS A 187 13.83 -13.82 6.75
CA HIS A 187 13.98 -15.23 7.11
C HIS A 187 15.47 -15.62 7.19
N PRO A 188 16.08 -15.48 8.38
CA PRO A 188 17.47 -15.86 8.62
C PRO A 188 17.73 -17.34 8.34
N VAL A 189 18.96 -17.68 7.95
CA VAL A 189 19.36 -19.07 7.65
C VAL A 189 19.27 -20.01 8.85
N THR A 190 19.20 -19.46 10.06
CA THR A 190 19.03 -20.19 11.32
C THR A 190 17.58 -20.62 11.57
N GLU A 191 16.60 -20.08 10.84
CA GLU A 191 15.20 -20.46 10.97
C GLU A 191 14.95 -21.85 10.39
N LEU A 192 14.02 -22.61 10.98
CA LEU A 192 13.57 -23.89 10.41
C LEU A 192 12.89 -23.66 9.05
N ARG A 193 13.48 -24.20 7.98
CA ARG A 193 13.02 -24.07 6.57
C ARG A 193 12.86 -22.61 6.11
N PRO A 194 13.96 -21.84 6.03
CA PRO A 194 13.92 -20.40 5.76
C PRO A 194 13.39 -20.10 4.35
N MET A 195 13.59 -21.02 3.39
CA MET A 195 13.12 -20.84 2.01
C MET A 195 11.60 -20.85 1.87
N VAL A 196 10.89 -21.62 2.72
CA VAL A 196 9.43 -21.61 2.73
C VAL A 196 8.92 -20.28 3.26
N GLY A 197 9.51 -19.79 4.36
CA GLY A 197 9.22 -18.46 4.91
C GLY A 197 9.47 -17.35 3.88
N ALA A 198 10.65 -17.34 3.26
CA ALA A 198 11.00 -16.38 2.23
C ALA A 198 10.04 -16.44 1.03
N GLY A 199 9.69 -17.63 0.56
CA GLY A 199 8.71 -17.82 -0.52
C GLY A 199 7.33 -17.25 -0.17
N LEU A 200 6.83 -17.50 1.05
CA LEU A 200 5.57 -16.95 1.54
C LEU A 200 5.63 -15.42 1.63
N THR A 201 6.70 -14.87 2.19
CA THR A 201 6.91 -13.42 2.32
C THR A 201 7.02 -12.75 0.96
N LEU A 202 7.72 -13.35 0.00
CA LEU A 202 7.82 -12.86 -1.38
C LEU A 202 6.45 -12.74 -2.03
N VAL A 203 5.65 -13.82 -1.99
CA VAL A 203 4.29 -13.81 -2.59
C VAL A 203 3.38 -12.84 -1.84
N HIS A 204 3.44 -12.81 -0.50
CA HIS A 204 2.65 -11.90 0.32
C HIS A 204 2.95 -10.44 -0.01
N LEU A 205 4.24 -10.07 -0.05
CA LEU A 205 4.69 -8.71 -0.30
C LEU A 205 4.41 -8.27 -1.74
N LEU A 206 4.60 -9.14 -2.74
CA LEU A 206 4.19 -8.87 -4.12
C LEU A 206 2.68 -8.59 -4.20
N CYS A 207 1.86 -9.49 -3.64
CA CYS A 207 0.41 -9.33 -3.71
C CYS A 207 -0.06 -8.07 -2.97
N ALA A 208 0.48 -7.81 -1.77
CA ALA A 208 0.13 -6.67 -0.95
C ALA A 208 0.54 -5.33 -1.61
N SER A 209 1.76 -5.25 -2.15
CA SER A 209 2.26 -4.04 -2.81
C SER A 209 1.48 -3.71 -4.10
N LEU A 210 1.20 -4.72 -4.93
CA LEU A 210 0.38 -4.57 -6.13
C LEU A 210 -1.07 -4.20 -5.80
N TRP A 211 -1.62 -4.72 -4.70
CA TRP A 211 -2.98 -4.43 -4.27
C TRP A 211 -3.09 -3.00 -3.70
N ALA A 212 -2.26 -2.63 -2.74
CA ALA A 212 -2.27 -1.29 -2.15
C ALA A 212 -1.96 -0.22 -3.22
N GLY A 213 -0.88 -0.43 -3.98
CA GLY A 213 -0.45 0.47 -5.04
C GLY A 213 -1.44 0.58 -6.18
N GLY A 214 -1.94 -0.57 -6.65
CA GLY A 214 -2.87 -0.63 -7.78
C GLY A 214 -4.19 0.08 -7.48
N LEU A 215 -4.72 -0.07 -6.26
CA LEU A 215 -5.93 0.67 -5.87
C LEU A 215 -5.66 2.17 -5.83
N LEU A 216 -4.57 2.60 -5.18
CA LEU A 216 -4.20 4.02 -5.12
C LEU A 216 -4.12 4.63 -6.52
N TYR A 217 -3.45 3.96 -7.44
CA TYR A 217 -3.34 4.43 -8.82
C TYR A 217 -4.70 4.44 -9.54
N ALA A 218 -5.48 3.37 -9.45
CA ALA A 218 -6.80 3.26 -10.08
C ALA A 218 -7.79 4.34 -9.59
N VAL A 219 -7.77 4.65 -8.29
CA VAL A 219 -8.58 5.73 -7.70
C VAL A 219 -8.14 7.10 -8.20
N ARG A 220 -6.82 7.35 -8.27
CA ARG A 220 -6.28 8.61 -8.81
C ARG A 220 -6.64 8.80 -10.29
N ALA A 221 -6.52 7.76 -11.10
CA ALA A 221 -6.91 7.77 -12.50
C ALA A 221 -8.42 7.97 -12.67
N GLY A 222 -9.24 7.19 -11.96
CA GLY A 222 -10.69 7.33 -11.99
C GLY A 222 -11.15 8.72 -11.55
N TRP A 223 -10.54 9.30 -10.52
CA TRP A 223 -10.85 10.66 -10.07
C TRP A 223 -10.52 11.71 -11.14
N ARG A 224 -9.41 11.55 -11.85
CA ARG A 224 -9.00 12.45 -12.94
C ARG A 224 -9.98 12.35 -14.12
N TRP A 225 -10.39 11.14 -14.46
CA TRP A 225 -11.31 10.87 -15.57
C TRP A 225 -12.80 11.03 -15.21
N ARG A 226 -13.12 11.45 -13.97
CA ARG A 226 -14.51 11.47 -13.47
C ARG A 226 -15.46 12.36 -14.30
N VAL A 227 -14.92 13.41 -14.92
CA VAL A 227 -15.70 14.35 -15.76
C VAL A 227 -15.49 14.03 -17.24
N SER A 228 -14.23 13.90 -17.67
CA SER A 228 -13.86 13.77 -19.08
C SER A 228 -14.17 12.39 -19.68
N ALA A 229 -13.99 11.31 -18.91
CA ALA A 229 -14.19 9.95 -19.39
C ALA A 229 -14.69 8.99 -18.28
N PRO A 230 -15.91 9.22 -17.74
CA PRO A 230 -16.43 8.44 -16.62
C PRO A 230 -16.56 6.94 -16.93
N ARG A 231 -16.81 6.57 -18.20
CA ARG A 231 -16.88 5.17 -18.65
C ARG A 231 -15.51 4.48 -18.59
N ALA A 232 -14.45 5.14 -19.04
CA ALA A 232 -13.09 4.62 -18.95
C ALA A 232 -12.65 4.46 -17.49
N GLY A 233 -12.98 5.42 -16.62
CA GLY A 233 -12.74 5.32 -15.18
C GLY A 233 -13.45 4.13 -14.53
N ALA A 234 -14.72 3.89 -14.87
CA ALA A 234 -15.47 2.72 -14.39
C ALA A 234 -14.88 1.40 -14.91
N ALA A 235 -14.49 1.35 -16.18
CA ALA A 235 -13.85 0.17 -16.78
C ALA A 235 -12.50 -0.16 -16.11
N LEU A 236 -11.69 0.87 -15.82
CA LEU A 236 -10.43 0.71 -15.08
C LEU A 236 -10.66 0.12 -13.68
N LEU A 237 -11.62 0.67 -12.93
CA LEU A 237 -11.97 0.17 -11.59
C LEU A 237 -12.51 -1.26 -11.64
N ALA A 238 -13.31 -1.60 -12.66
CA ALA A 238 -13.82 -2.96 -12.85
C ALA A 238 -12.71 -3.96 -13.18
N LEU A 239 -11.77 -3.59 -14.05
CA LEU A 239 -10.60 -4.42 -14.37
C LEU A 239 -9.70 -4.59 -13.16
N TYR A 240 -9.41 -3.50 -12.44
CA TYR A 240 -8.66 -3.54 -11.19
C TYR A 240 -9.34 -4.44 -10.15
N ALA A 241 -10.66 -4.36 -9.99
CA ALA A 241 -11.40 -5.17 -9.02
C ALA A 241 -11.30 -6.69 -9.28
N ARG A 242 -11.07 -7.11 -10.53
CA ARG A 242 -10.79 -8.52 -10.87
C ARG A 242 -9.41 -8.93 -10.42
N VAL A 243 -8.40 -8.12 -10.72
CA VAL A 243 -7.01 -8.34 -10.29
C VAL A 243 -6.91 -8.33 -8.76
N ALA A 244 -7.54 -7.34 -8.11
CA ALA A 244 -7.58 -7.21 -6.66
C ALA A 244 -8.16 -8.45 -5.96
N ALA A 245 -9.13 -9.14 -6.56
CA ALA A 245 -9.68 -10.37 -5.98
C ALA A 245 -8.60 -11.47 -5.89
N LEU A 246 -7.79 -11.63 -6.93
CA LEU A 246 -6.66 -12.57 -6.94
C LEU A 246 -5.58 -12.16 -5.95
N LEU A 247 -5.24 -10.86 -5.91
CA LEU A 247 -4.23 -10.34 -4.98
C LEU A 247 -4.65 -10.54 -3.51
N ILE A 248 -5.92 -10.27 -3.18
CA ILE A 248 -6.46 -10.50 -1.83
C ILE A 248 -6.41 -11.98 -1.48
N ALA A 249 -6.76 -12.88 -2.42
CA ALA A 249 -6.66 -14.31 -2.19
C ALA A 249 -5.20 -14.73 -1.91
N GLY A 250 -4.24 -14.21 -2.67
CA GLY A 250 -2.81 -14.45 -2.45
C GLY A 250 -2.32 -13.96 -1.09
N VAL A 251 -2.66 -12.73 -0.70
CA VAL A 251 -2.33 -12.16 0.62
C VAL A 251 -2.95 -12.98 1.75
N THR A 252 -4.20 -13.40 1.60
CA THR A 252 -4.94 -14.16 2.61
C THR A 252 -4.35 -15.56 2.78
N ALA A 253 -4.11 -16.28 1.67
CA ALA A 253 -3.53 -17.61 1.69
C ALA A 253 -2.13 -17.61 2.31
N THR A 254 -1.25 -16.72 1.83
CA THR A 254 0.11 -16.60 2.37
C THR A 254 0.12 -16.15 3.83
N GLY A 255 -0.79 -15.25 4.23
CA GLY A 255 -0.94 -14.81 5.61
C GLY A 255 -1.43 -15.93 6.53
N LEU A 256 -2.38 -16.75 6.08
CA LEU A 256 -2.89 -17.89 6.82
C LEU A 256 -1.80 -18.96 7.01
N VAL A 257 -1.11 -19.35 5.94
CA VAL A 257 0.00 -20.32 6.00
C VAL A 257 1.12 -19.80 6.90
N SER A 258 1.47 -18.51 6.78
CA SER A 258 2.48 -17.89 7.64
C SER A 258 2.06 -17.86 9.11
N THR A 259 0.77 -17.66 9.39
CA THR A 259 0.23 -17.68 10.75
C THR A 259 0.31 -19.07 11.33
N LEU A 260 -0.19 -20.09 10.62
CA LEU A 260 -0.16 -21.47 11.08
C LEU A 260 1.26 -22.00 11.29
N ARG A 261 2.22 -21.54 10.48
CA ARG A 261 3.64 -21.86 10.65
C ARG A 261 4.25 -21.25 11.91
N ARG A 262 3.76 -20.08 12.36
CA ARG A 262 4.26 -19.36 13.54
C ARG A 262 3.49 -19.69 14.82
N MET A 263 2.18 -19.94 14.70
CA MET A 263 1.24 -20.22 15.77
C MET A 263 0.44 -21.49 15.41
N PRO A 264 0.90 -22.67 15.87
CA PRO A 264 0.18 -23.93 15.68
C PRO A 264 -1.27 -23.87 16.19
N PRO A 265 -2.23 -24.59 15.57
CA PRO A 265 -3.66 -24.48 15.88
C PRO A 265 -4.01 -24.74 17.37
N ASP A 266 -3.25 -25.61 18.01
CA ASP A 266 -3.38 -26.00 19.42
C ASP A 266 -3.03 -24.86 20.39
N THR A 267 -2.11 -23.96 20.01
CA THR A 267 -1.70 -22.81 20.82
C THR A 267 -2.25 -21.48 20.29
N LEU A 268 -2.89 -21.49 19.11
CA LEU A 268 -3.33 -20.30 18.39
C LEU A 268 -4.21 -19.37 19.24
N PHE A 269 -5.27 -19.88 19.86
CA PHE A 269 -6.21 -19.06 20.62
C PHE A 269 -5.57 -18.41 21.85
N GLU A 270 -4.60 -19.10 22.45
CA GLU A 270 -3.89 -18.57 23.60
C GLU A 270 -2.89 -17.52 23.18
N GLN A 271 -2.06 -17.82 22.18
CA GLN A 271 -1.05 -16.88 21.68
C GLN A 271 -1.69 -15.63 21.07
N LEU A 272 -2.85 -15.73 20.42
CA LEU A 272 -3.59 -14.58 19.89
C LEU A 272 -3.98 -13.57 20.98
N ARG A 273 -4.22 -14.02 22.21
CA ARG A 273 -4.67 -13.18 23.32
C ARG A 273 -3.52 -12.70 24.21
N THR A 274 -2.51 -13.54 24.39
CA THR A 274 -1.45 -13.32 25.38
C THR A 274 -0.18 -12.69 24.80
N THR A 275 0.08 -12.84 23.51
CA THR A 275 1.29 -12.29 22.87
C THR A 275 1.01 -10.97 22.15
N SER A 276 2.00 -10.08 22.11
CA SER A 276 1.92 -8.82 21.36
C SER A 276 1.74 -9.08 19.86
N TYR A 277 2.46 -10.06 19.32
CA TYR A 277 2.31 -10.50 17.93
C TYR A 277 0.87 -10.94 17.64
N GLY A 278 0.29 -11.76 18.53
CA GLY A 278 -1.07 -12.27 18.40
C GLY A 278 -2.13 -11.18 18.37
N ARG A 279 -2.01 -10.19 19.27
CA ARG A 279 -2.90 -9.03 19.34
C ARG A 279 -2.85 -8.18 18.07
N VAL A 280 -1.66 -7.92 17.54
CA VAL A 280 -1.51 -7.14 16.29
C VAL A 280 -1.95 -7.96 15.07
N LEU A 281 -1.74 -9.28 15.07
CA LEU A 281 -2.25 -10.16 14.03
C LEU A 281 -3.78 -10.14 14.00
N LEU A 282 -4.43 -10.20 15.16
CA LEU A 282 -5.89 -10.10 15.28
C LEU A 282 -6.39 -8.75 14.73
N ALA A 283 -5.72 -7.64 15.08
CA ALA A 283 -6.04 -6.33 14.53
C ALA A 283 -5.90 -6.32 12.99
N LYS A 284 -4.83 -6.92 12.43
CA LYS A 284 -4.64 -7.05 10.98
C LYS A 284 -5.78 -7.85 10.32
N VAL A 285 -6.22 -8.95 10.94
CA VAL A 285 -7.33 -9.76 10.43
C VAL A 285 -8.64 -8.98 10.44
N LEU A 286 -8.96 -8.28 11.53
CA LEU A 286 -10.16 -7.43 11.63
C LEU A 286 -10.16 -6.32 10.56
N LEU A 287 -9.01 -5.69 10.31
CA LEU A 287 -8.87 -4.72 9.22
C LEU A 287 -9.10 -5.35 7.86
N MET A 288 -8.58 -6.56 7.61
CA MET A 288 -8.81 -7.28 6.36
C MET A 288 -10.29 -7.60 6.14
N VAL A 289 -11.00 -8.02 7.20
CA VAL A 289 -12.45 -8.26 7.17
C VAL A 289 -13.22 -6.98 6.84
N ALA A 290 -12.86 -5.86 7.48
CA ALA A 290 -13.49 -4.56 7.20
C ALA A 290 -13.28 -4.13 5.74
N VAL A 291 -12.06 -4.27 5.20
CA VAL A 291 -11.76 -3.97 3.78
C VAL A 291 -12.54 -4.88 2.84
N ALA A 292 -12.59 -6.19 3.12
CA ALA A 292 -13.37 -7.14 2.32
C ALA A 292 -14.87 -6.83 2.33
N ALA A 293 -15.42 -6.48 3.50
CA ALA A 293 -16.82 -6.09 3.65
C ALA A 293 -17.15 -4.82 2.86
N LEU A 294 -16.30 -3.80 2.90
CA LEU A 294 -16.45 -2.58 2.12
C LEU A 294 -16.40 -2.86 0.61
N ALA A 295 -15.44 -3.66 0.17
CA ALA A 295 -15.31 -4.06 -1.24
C ALA A 295 -16.55 -4.84 -1.72
N LEU A 296 -17.08 -5.75 -0.90
CA LEU A 296 -18.32 -6.49 -1.19
C LEU A 296 -19.53 -5.55 -1.24
N ALA A 297 -19.67 -4.65 -0.27
CA ALA A 297 -20.74 -3.66 -0.23
C ALA A 297 -20.71 -2.75 -1.46
N ALA A 298 -19.53 -2.30 -1.89
CA ALA A 298 -19.34 -1.52 -3.11
C ALA A 298 -19.80 -2.30 -4.35
N ARG A 299 -19.40 -3.57 -4.48
CA ARG A 299 -19.82 -4.46 -5.60
C ARG A 299 -21.33 -4.71 -5.61
N GLN A 300 -21.93 -4.96 -4.45
CA GLN A 300 -23.38 -5.17 -4.34
C GLN A 300 -24.16 -3.90 -4.72
N ARG A 301 -23.69 -2.72 -4.32
CA ARG A 301 -24.30 -1.44 -4.70
C ARG A 301 -24.25 -1.20 -6.21
N LEU A 302 -23.13 -1.53 -6.87
CA LEU A 302 -23.00 -1.44 -8.32
C LEU A 302 -23.97 -2.41 -9.03
N ARG A 303 -24.00 -3.69 -8.61
CA ARG A 303 -24.93 -4.70 -9.17
C ARG A 303 -26.41 -4.32 -9.00
N ARG A 304 -26.79 -3.77 -7.84
CA ARG A 304 -28.17 -3.30 -7.59
C ARG A 304 -28.54 -2.10 -8.45
N ARG A 305 -27.57 -1.22 -8.78
CA ARG A 305 -27.78 -0.07 -9.68
C ARG A 305 -27.93 -0.49 -11.13
N ASP A 306 -27.11 -1.43 -11.62
CA ASP A 306 -27.24 -1.95 -12.98
C ASP A 306 -28.61 -2.62 -13.22
N ARG A 307 -29.11 -3.37 -12.23
CA ARG A 307 -30.47 -3.94 -12.27
C ARG A 307 -31.58 -2.88 -12.30
N ARG A 308 -31.41 -1.74 -11.62
CA ARG A 308 -32.36 -0.61 -11.63
C ARG A 308 -32.26 0.23 -12.90
N ARG A 309 -31.10 0.23 -13.57
CA ARG A 309 -30.82 0.97 -14.81
C ARG A 309 -31.50 0.39 -16.04
N GLY A 310 -31.93 -0.87 -15.99
CA GLY A 310 -32.82 -1.48 -16.99
C GLY A 310 -34.19 -0.78 -17.14
N ARG A 311 -34.47 0.30 -16.39
CA ARG A 311 -35.75 1.03 -16.45
C ARG A 311 -35.70 2.55 -16.63
N ARG A 312 -34.54 3.23 -16.70
CA ARG A 312 -34.49 4.67 -17.06
C ARG A 312 -33.06 5.15 -17.34
N SER A 313 -32.87 5.66 -18.56
CA SER A 313 -31.75 6.50 -18.95
C SER A 313 -31.74 7.77 -18.10
N ARG A 314 -30.67 8.01 -17.32
CA ARG A 314 -30.07 9.33 -17.09
C ARG A 314 -28.71 9.23 -16.39
N GLN A 315 -27.84 10.11 -16.81
CA GLN A 315 -26.38 10.08 -16.74
C GLN A 315 -25.87 11.14 -15.74
N ALA A 316 -24.59 11.05 -15.38
CA ALA A 316 -23.75 12.03 -14.65
C ALA A 316 -23.77 12.06 -13.09
N ALA A 317 -24.87 11.76 -12.39
CA ALA A 317 -24.87 11.80 -10.91
C ALA A 317 -24.17 10.59 -10.23
N ASP A 318 -23.99 9.47 -10.95
CA ASP A 318 -23.48 8.22 -10.38
C ASP A 318 -21.97 8.13 -10.18
N ALA A 319 -21.19 8.95 -10.90
CA ALA A 319 -19.73 8.88 -10.84
C ALA A 319 -19.21 9.29 -9.46
N LEU A 320 -19.75 10.36 -8.85
CA LEU A 320 -19.32 10.87 -7.55
C LEU A 320 -19.57 9.88 -6.39
N HIS A 321 -20.66 9.10 -6.44
CA HIS A 321 -20.97 8.11 -5.39
C HIS A 321 -20.06 6.88 -5.41
N ALA A 322 -19.38 6.58 -6.51
CA ALA A 322 -18.39 5.51 -6.60
C ALA A 322 -17.03 5.92 -6.00
N PHE A 323 -16.71 7.21 -5.98
CA PHE A 323 -15.38 7.70 -5.56
C PHE A 323 -15.23 7.94 -4.05
N VAL A 324 -16.31 8.20 -3.30
CA VAL A 324 -16.24 8.39 -1.85
C VAL A 324 -15.84 7.11 -1.10
N PRO A 325 -16.45 5.93 -1.38
CA PRO A 325 -16.02 4.66 -0.78
C PRO A 325 -14.55 4.33 -1.07
N ALA A 326 -14.09 4.61 -2.28
CA ALA A 326 -12.73 4.28 -2.72
C ALA A 326 -11.63 5.05 -1.98
N ARG A 327 -11.93 6.23 -1.40
CA ARG A 327 -10.98 6.97 -0.56
C ARG A 327 -10.80 6.35 0.82
N VAL A 328 -11.91 5.87 1.39
CA VAL A 328 -11.89 5.13 2.66
C VAL A 328 -11.13 3.83 2.48
N GLU A 329 -11.30 3.16 1.33
CA GLU A 329 -10.53 1.96 1.00
C GLU A 329 -9.02 2.24 0.91
N VAL A 330 -8.60 3.33 0.25
CA VAL A 330 -7.16 3.72 0.20
C VAL A 330 -6.61 4.04 1.59
N ALA A 331 -7.37 4.74 2.42
CA ALA A 331 -7.01 5.02 3.82
C ALA A 331 -6.81 3.73 4.62
N LEU A 332 -7.74 2.78 4.51
CA LEU A 332 -7.66 1.48 5.16
C LEU A 332 -6.51 0.62 4.63
N LEU A 333 -6.16 0.71 3.34
CA LEU A 333 -4.97 0.02 2.82
C LEU A 333 -3.67 0.63 3.35
N GLY A 334 -3.59 1.95 3.49
CA GLY A 334 -2.48 2.59 4.19
C GLY A 334 -2.35 2.07 5.63
N LEU A 335 -3.49 1.91 6.32
CA LEU A 335 -3.55 1.33 7.65
C LEU A 335 -3.07 -0.13 7.68
N VAL A 336 -3.53 -0.97 6.75
CA VAL A 336 -3.12 -2.37 6.62
C VAL A 336 -1.61 -2.50 6.36
N VAL A 337 -1.03 -1.60 5.55
CA VAL A 337 0.42 -1.56 5.30
C VAL A 337 1.17 -1.18 6.58
N ALA A 338 0.75 -0.15 7.31
CA ALA A 338 1.37 0.25 8.58
C ALA A 338 1.30 -0.85 9.64
N VAL A 339 0.13 -1.49 9.80
CA VAL A 339 -0.04 -2.63 10.73
C VAL A 339 0.79 -3.84 10.29
N SER A 340 0.94 -4.09 8.98
CA SER A 340 1.78 -5.18 8.48
C SER A 340 3.27 -4.91 8.71
N ALA A 341 3.72 -3.67 8.55
CA ALA A 341 5.09 -3.28 8.88
C ALA A 341 5.37 -3.40 10.38
N LEU A 342 4.41 -3.02 11.22
CA LEU A 342 4.50 -3.19 12.67
C LEU A 342 4.70 -4.66 13.06
N LEU A 343 3.94 -5.60 12.46
CA LEU A 343 4.12 -7.04 12.71
C LEU A 343 5.52 -7.55 12.40
N THR A 344 6.22 -6.95 11.44
CA THR A 344 7.59 -7.35 11.10
C THR A 344 8.65 -6.84 12.07
N ALA A 345 8.28 -5.94 12.98
CA ALA A 345 9.17 -5.40 14.01
C ALA A 345 8.92 -6.05 15.39
N LEU A 346 7.81 -6.77 15.57
CA LEU A 346 7.46 -7.39 16.85
C LEU A 346 8.13 -8.75 17.05
N PRO A 347 8.39 -9.14 18.32
CA PRO A 347 8.94 -10.46 18.63
C PRO A 347 7.99 -11.56 18.13
N VAL A 348 8.56 -12.58 17.51
CA VAL A 348 7.81 -13.75 17.05
C VAL A 348 7.45 -14.60 18.28
N PRO A 349 6.22 -15.13 18.38
CA PRO A 349 5.81 -15.98 19.49
C PRO A 349 6.74 -17.20 19.67
N ILE A 350 7.01 -17.54 20.94
CA ILE A 350 7.82 -18.70 21.32
C ILE A 350 7.03 -19.99 21.05
N ARG A 351 7.64 -20.93 20.33
CA ARG A 351 7.04 -22.24 20.05
C ARG A 351 7.31 -23.21 21.20
N TRP A 352 6.27 -23.53 21.97
CA TRP A 352 6.29 -24.64 22.92
C TRP A 352 5.65 -25.87 22.27
N GLY A 353 6.47 -26.75 21.70
CA GLY A 353 6.04 -28.09 21.26
C GLY A 353 5.71 -28.27 19.77
N ALA A 354 5.97 -29.51 19.33
CA ALA A 354 5.66 -30.17 18.07
C ALA A 354 6.44 -29.75 16.79
N LEU A 355 7.42 -30.61 16.44
CA LEU A 355 8.04 -30.76 15.13
C LEU A 355 6.99 -31.15 14.07
N TRP A 356 6.21 -30.20 13.58
CA TRP A 356 5.49 -30.39 12.32
C TRP A 356 5.65 -29.14 11.44
N TRP A 357 6.21 -29.39 10.25
CA TRP A 357 6.47 -28.49 9.11
C TRP A 357 7.60 -27.46 9.26
#